data_AF-A0A520DWA4-F1
#
_entry.id   AF-A0A520DWA4-F1
#
_cell.length_a   1.000
_cell.length_b   1.000
_cell.length_c   1.000
_cell.angle_alpha   90.00
_cell.angle_beta   90.00
_cell.angle_gamma   90.00
#
_symmetry.space_group_name_H-M   'P 1'
#
loop_
_entity.id
_entity.type
_entity.pdbx_description
1 polymer ?
#
loop_
_entity_poly.entity_id
_entity_poly.type
_entity_poly.pdbx_seq_one_letter_code
_entity_poly.pdbx_strand_id
1 'polypeptide(L)'
;DMDERVIAGVCSGIAHYVNTEAKWIRIAALLSLFLGGAGLLIYAILWIIMPKAKSRIERMEMKGEPANLQGFQKNLDEELLAVKQGLAIASKHTGSIFGQIGIFIGEFFEWLGRFISGTGKVIFKVIAGFIVLFGVLFLLSLIISFAAFQGFWDSSVYEYFPFSIVDESNRGIILFSAFIVFFVPVLALVLFSVRVAFNKQAINKTLSFALLIIWLVGVAMAGYHAAKISSEFKQHAELTQTSDLKLNKTYVIDIDRSKYFSKEDSIKYRIDANERRQIVTDDFENGPFIMPNNIRIDIEKSATGATRLTQKYESQGKTFQSALQNAQNIDYRYALKDSTIVFNPRFQLRKGTIWRNQEVRLRLEIPVGTKVILKEDTYRYLNNYGTWECGDIENDKNDYSNWIMTEDGLKCIAQLKEEAVKNKKLRKELIDLEFLQKDRTADSIYQDSVSNRINEVKEQLGIDKD
;
A
#
# COMPACT_ATOMS: atom_id res chain seq x y z
N ASP A 1 33.95 -37.12 -17.84
CA ASP A 1 33.99 -36.85 -16.39
C ASP A 1 32.65 -36.47 -15.82
N MET A 2 32.40 -36.90 -14.58
CA MET A 2 31.21 -36.62 -13.78
C MET A 2 31.24 -35.20 -13.17
N ASP A 3 32.19 -34.35 -13.58
CA ASP A 3 32.58 -33.11 -12.92
C ASP A 3 31.75 -31.86 -13.31
N GLU A 4 30.81 -31.97 -14.25
CA GLU A 4 29.98 -30.81 -14.67
C GLU A 4 28.66 -30.66 -13.91
N ARG A 5 28.41 -31.47 -12.87
CA ARG A 5 27.14 -31.48 -12.14
C ARG A 5 27.24 -30.83 -10.75
N VAL A 6 27.69 -29.59 -10.72
CA VAL A 6 27.62 -28.75 -9.52
C VAL A 6 26.86 -27.49 -9.92
N ILE A 7 25.56 -27.47 -9.58
CA ILE A 7 24.55 -26.43 -9.86
C ILE A 7 23.88 -26.53 -11.25
N ALA A 8 22.86 -27.40 -11.34
CA ALA A 8 21.82 -27.53 -12.37
C ALA A 8 22.20 -27.45 -13.88
N GLY A 9 23.48 -27.37 -14.24
CA GLY A 9 23.96 -27.24 -15.61
C GLY A 9 23.73 -25.86 -16.25
N VAL A 10 23.13 -24.88 -15.57
CA VAL A 10 22.73 -23.59 -16.18
C VAL A 10 23.95 -22.76 -16.58
N CYS A 11 24.90 -22.56 -15.67
CA CYS A 11 26.13 -21.83 -16.00
C CYS A 11 27.02 -22.59 -17.01
N SER A 12 26.95 -23.93 -17.03
CA SER A 12 27.66 -24.77 -18.01
C SER A 12 27.02 -24.67 -19.40
N GLY A 13 25.69 -24.64 -19.48
CA GLY A 13 24.95 -24.48 -20.73
C GLY A 13 25.17 -23.10 -21.36
N ILE A 14 25.17 -22.03 -20.56
CA ILE A 14 25.48 -20.68 -21.04
C ILE A 14 26.95 -20.58 -21.46
N ALA A 15 27.87 -21.24 -20.74
CA ALA A 15 29.29 -21.31 -21.10
C ALA A 15 29.52 -21.93 -22.47
N HIS A 16 28.81 -23.04 -22.73
CA HIS A 16 28.90 -23.76 -23.99
C HIS A 16 28.28 -22.98 -25.17
N TYR A 17 27.20 -22.23 -24.92
CA TYR A 17 26.57 -21.38 -25.94
C TYR A 17 27.39 -20.13 -26.27
N VAL A 18 28.02 -19.53 -25.26
CA VAL A 18 28.83 -18.29 -25.37
C VAL A 18 30.32 -18.62 -25.62
N ASN A 19 30.65 -19.89 -25.81
CA ASN A 19 32.00 -20.40 -26.05
C ASN A 19 33.07 -19.83 -25.09
N THR A 20 32.69 -19.71 -23.82
CA THR A 20 33.49 -19.09 -22.75
C THR A 20 33.58 -20.04 -21.56
N GLU A 21 34.67 -19.99 -20.79
CA GLU A 21 34.82 -20.87 -19.63
C GLU A 21 33.74 -20.64 -18.55
N ALA A 22 33.10 -21.72 -18.08
CA ALA A 22 32.01 -21.67 -17.09
C ALA A 22 32.39 -20.98 -15.77
N LYS A 23 33.69 -20.90 -15.46
CA LYS A 23 34.22 -20.17 -14.29
C LYS A 23 33.85 -18.68 -14.30
N TRP A 24 33.85 -18.02 -15.47
CA TRP A 24 33.57 -16.60 -15.58
C TRP A 24 32.07 -16.29 -15.44
N ILE A 25 31.22 -17.17 -15.97
CA ILE A 25 29.76 -17.04 -15.87
C ILE A 25 29.29 -17.26 -14.43
N ARG A 26 29.94 -18.17 -13.68
CA ARG A 26 29.69 -18.34 -12.24
C ARG A 26 30.05 -17.08 -11.44
N ILE A 27 31.17 -16.42 -11.77
CA ILE A 27 31.56 -15.15 -11.13
C ILE A 27 30.57 -14.03 -11.47
N ALA A 28 30.13 -13.92 -12.73
CA ALA A 28 29.14 -12.93 -13.15
C ALA A 28 27.77 -13.13 -12.48
N ALA A 29 27.31 -14.38 -12.36
CA ALA A 29 26.08 -14.74 -11.65
C ALA A 29 26.18 -14.47 -10.14
N LEU A 30 27.36 -14.68 -9.54
CA LEU A 30 27.62 -14.32 -8.14
C LEU A 30 27.61 -12.80 -7.96
N LEU A 31 28.15 -12.04 -8.91
CA LEU A 31 28.19 -10.58 -8.82
C LEU A 31 26.79 -9.95 -8.99
N SER A 32 25.93 -10.56 -9.82
CA SER A 32 24.55 -10.08 -10.06
C SER A 32 23.60 -10.33 -8.88
N LEU A 33 23.96 -11.21 -7.94
CA LEU A 33 23.26 -11.33 -6.64
C LEU A 33 23.37 -10.05 -5.80
N PHE A 34 24.45 -9.29 -5.93
CA PHE A 34 24.69 -8.07 -5.16
C PHE A 34 24.07 -6.80 -5.78
N LEU A 35 23.54 -6.87 -7.01
CA LEU A 35 22.70 -5.83 -7.62
C LEU A 35 21.22 -6.00 -7.20
N GLY A 36 20.97 -6.16 -5.89
CA GLY A 36 19.61 -6.23 -5.34
C GLY A 36 18.88 -7.57 -5.54
N GLY A 37 19.59 -8.68 -5.72
CA GLY A 37 18.99 -10.02 -5.79
C GLY A 37 18.41 -10.43 -7.16
N ALA A 38 18.45 -9.55 -8.16
CA ALA A 38 17.96 -9.83 -9.52
C ALA A 38 18.67 -11.03 -10.18
N GLY A 39 19.94 -11.26 -9.87
CA GLY A 39 20.70 -12.42 -10.35
C GLY A 39 20.10 -13.76 -9.96
N LEU A 40 19.49 -13.85 -8.76
CA LEU A 40 18.84 -15.07 -8.28
C LEU A 40 17.55 -15.36 -9.07
N LEU A 41 16.77 -14.33 -9.36
CA LEU A 41 15.53 -14.44 -10.14
C LEU A 41 15.83 -14.81 -11.60
N ILE A 42 16.81 -14.16 -12.23
CA ILE A 42 17.25 -14.48 -13.60
C ILE A 42 17.75 -15.93 -13.67
N TYR A 43 18.54 -16.36 -12.68
CA TYR A 43 19.03 -17.73 -12.59
C TYR A 43 17.88 -18.75 -12.43
N ALA A 44 16.89 -18.44 -11.58
CA ALA A 44 15.71 -19.29 -11.39
C ALA A 44 14.84 -19.39 -12.66
N ILE A 45 14.67 -18.28 -13.39
CA ILE A 45 13.95 -18.24 -14.66
C ILE A 45 14.69 -19.09 -15.72
N LEU A 46 16.00 -18.91 -15.87
CA LEU A 46 16.82 -19.71 -16.80
C LEU A 46 16.79 -21.20 -16.46
N TRP A 47 16.76 -21.54 -15.17
CA TRP A 47 16.65 -22.93 -14.73
C TRP A 47 15.31 -23.59 -15.08
N ILE A 48 14.21 -22.84 -15.05
CA ILE A 48 12.88 -23.32 -15.44
C ILE A 48 12.75 -23.47 -16.96
N ILE A 49 13.32 -22.53 -17.71
CA ILE A 49 13.21 -22.49 -19.17
C ILE A 49 14.08 -23.56 -19.84
N MET A 50 15.22 -23.92 -19.27
CA MET A 50 16.13 -24.88 -19.89
C MET A 50 15.56 -26.31 -19.91
N PRO A 51 15.29 -26.88 -21.10
CA PRO A 51 14.76 -28.23 -21.19
C PRO A 51 15.83 -29.25 -20.79
N LYS A 52 15.46 -30.20 -19.93
CA LYS A 52 16.33 -31.35 -19.60
C LYS A 52 16.27 -32.36 -20.74
N ALA A 53 17.42 -32.76 -21.28
CA ALA A 53 17.52 -33.79 -22.31
C ALA A 53 16.80 -35.08 -21.90
N LYS A 54 15.82 -35.51 -22.70
CA LYS A 54 14.85 -36.56 -22.33
C LYS A 54 15.18 -37.94 -22.91
N SER A 55 15.93 -38.03 -24.02
CA SER A 55 16.26 -39.32 -24.66
C SER A 55 17.72 -39.76 -24.44
N ARG A 56 17.93 -41.07 -24.26
CA ARG A 56 19.25 -41.71 -24.09
C ARG A 56 20.12 -41.60 -25.35
N ILE A 57 19.50 -41.66 -26.55
CA ILE A 57 20.20 -41.55 -27.83
C ILE A 57 20.76 -40.13 -28.01
N GLU A 58 19.95 -39.12 -27.69
CA GLU A 58 20.28 -37.69 -27.74
C GLU A 58 21.44 -37.33 -26.79
N ARG A 59 21.56 -38.03 -25.64
CA ARG A 59 22.70 -37.89 -24.72
C ARG A 59 23.99 -38.53 -25.22
N MET A 60 23.93 -39.61 -25.98
CA MET A 60 25.10 -40.25 -26.58
C MET A 60 25.59 -39.45 -27.80
N GLU A 61 24.67 -38.88 -28.58
CA GLU A 61 24.98 -37.96 -29.68
C GLU A 61 25.65 -36.67 -29.18
N MET A 62 25.14 -36.06 -28.10
CA MET A 62 25.75 -34.85 -27.50
C MET A 62 27.16 -35.10 -26.92
N LYS A 63 27.53 -36.36 -26.67
CA LYS A 63 28.87 -36.76 -26.21
C LYS A 63 29.77 -37.27 -27.34
N GLY A 64 29.26 -37.41 -28.56
CA GLY A 64 30.01 -37.86 -29.73
C GLY A 64 30.26 -39.38 -29.80
N GLU A 65 29.49 -40.20 -29.08
CA GLU A 65 29.66 -41.66 -29.06
C GLU A 65 28.70 -42.38 -30.04
N PRO A 66 29.13 -43.43 -30.76
CA PRO A 66 28.30 -44.11 -31.75
C PRO A 66 27.18 -44.93 -31.07
N ALA A 67 25.92 -44.64 -31.42
CA ALA A 67 24.72 -45.27 -30.86
C ALA A 67 24.46 -46.69 -31.43
N ASN A 68 25.34 -47.66 -31.14
CA ASN A 68 25.21 -49.06 -31.59
C ASN A 68 25.00 -50.06 -30.42
N LEU A 69 24.49 -51.26 -30.74
CA LEU A 69 24.07 -52.27 -29.75
C LEU A 69 25.22 -52.81 -28.87
N GLN A 70 26.46 -52.81 -29.39
CA GLN A 70 27.65 -53.24 -28.64
C GLN A 70 28.10 -52.21 -27.61
N GLY A 71 28.01 -50.91 -27.91
CA GLY A 71 28.20 -49.83 -26.93
C GLY A 71 27.12 -49.86 -25.84
N PHE A 72 25.91 -50.28 -26.21
CA PHE A 72 24.79 -50.43 -25.28
C PHE A 72 25.03 -51.53 -24.24
N GLN A 73 25.53 -52.70 -24.63
CA GLN A 73 25.82 -53.81 -23.69
C GLN A 73 27.02 -53.50 -22.79
N LYS A 74 28.12 -52.96 -23.36
CA LYS A 74 29.34 -52.69 -22.60
C LYS A 74 29.13 -51.63 -21.52
N ASN A 75 28.43 -50.54 -21.86
CA ASN A 75 28.09 -49.49 -20.90
C ASN A 75 27.00 -49.93 -19.92
N LEU A 76 26.07 -50.81 -20.31
CA LEU A 76 25.07 -51.35 -19.39
C LEU A 76 25.70 -52.25 -18.33
N ASP A 77 26.63 -53.14 -18.70
CA ASP A 77 27.27 -54.04 -17.74
C ASP A 77 28.22 -53.28 -16.80
N GLU A 78 28.94 -52.25 -17.29
CA GLU A 78 29.74 -51.34 -16.46
C GLU A 78 28.86 -50.48 -15.53
N GLU A 79 27.75 -49.91 -16.03
CA GLU A 79 26.82 -49.14 -15.20
C GLU A 79 26.07 -50.05 -14.20
N LEU A 80 25.73 -51.29 -14.55
CA LEU A 80 25.03 -52.24 -13.66
C LEU A 80 25.96 -52.77 -12.57
N LEU A 81 27.26 -52.96 -12.87
CA LEU A 81 28.29 -53.26 -11.87
C LEU A 81 28.55 -52.07 -10.94
N ALA A 82 28.63 -50.85 -11.48
CA ALA A 82 28.78 -49.62 -10.69
C ALA A 82 27.53 -49.34 -9.82
N VAL A 83 26.33 -49.65 -10.31
CA VAL A 83 25.06 -49.51 -9.58
C VAL A 83 24.89 -50.62 -8.53
N LYS A 84 25.28 -51.86 -8.80
CA LYS A 84 25.31 -52.93 -7.77
C LYS A 84 26.28 -52.61 -6.65
N GLN A 85 27.46 -52.07 -6.97
CA GLN A 85 28.42 -51.61 -5.96
C GLN A 85 27.89 -50.38 -5.19
N GLY A 86 27.27 -49.41 -5.88
CA GLY A 86 26.64 -48.25 -5.25
C GLY A 86 25.43 -48.59 -4.36
N LEU A 87 24.63 -49.60 -4.74
CA LEU A 87 23.48 -50.08 -3.97
C LEU A 87 23.89 -50.93 -2.76
N ALA A 88 24.97 -51.71 -2.87
CA ALA A 88 25.56 -52.44 -1.74
C ALA A 88 26.14 -51.49 -0.66
N ILE A 89 26.57 -50.30 -1.06
CA ILE A 89 27.00 -49.22 -0.15
C ILE A 89 25.79 -48.43 0.39
N ALA A 90 24.76 -48.22 -0.43
CA ALA A 90 23.57 -47.45 -0.05
C ALA A 90 22.62 -48.17 0.92
N SER A 91 22.52 -49.50 0.88
CA SER A 91 21.62 -50.25 1.79
C SER A 91 22.12 -50.32 3.24
N LYS A 92 23.40 -50.03 3.49
CA LYS A 92 24.02 -50.02 4.83
C LYS A 92 24.09 -48.64 5.47
N HIS A 93 23.82 -47.57 4.72
CA HIS A 93 23.84 -46.17 5.20
C HIS A 93 22.59 -45.41 4.74
N THR A 94 21.47 -45.64 5.41
CA THR A 94 20.27 -44.77 5.42
C THR A 94 20.52 -43.45 6.17
N GLY A 95 21.73 -42.89 6.04
CA GLY A 95 22.12 -41.53 6.46
C GLY A 95 22.65 -40.67 5.29
N SER A 96 22.50 -41.14 4.04
CA SER A 96 23.30 -40.68 2.90
C SER A 96 22.95 -39.30 2.33
N ILE A 97 21.80 -38.70 2.65
CA ILE A 97 21.48 -37.34 2.16
C ILE A 97 22.40 -36.29 2.82
N PHE A 98 22.66 -36.39 4.12
CA PHE A 98 23.55 -35.45 4.82
C PHE A 98 25.04 -35.70 4.51
N GLY A 99 25.43 -36.96 4.26
CA GLY A 99 26.82 -37.31 3.89
C GLY A 99 27.20 -36.84 2.48
N GLN A 100 26.30 -36.97 1.50
CA GLN A 100 26.54 -36.45 0.14
C GLN A 100 26.57 -34.92 0.10
N ILE A 101 25.72 -34.25 0.89
CA ILE A 101 25.78 -32.80 1.09
C ILE A 101 27.12 -32.41 1.74
N GLY A 102 27.63 -33.20 2.69
CA GLY A 102 28.91 -32.96 3.35
C GLY A 102 30.13 -33.02 2.41
N ILE A 103 30.16 -34.00 1.48
CA ILE A 103 31.24 -34.12 0.47
C ILE A 103 31.17 -32.96 -0.53
N PHE A 104 29.97 -32.61 -1.01
CA PHE A 104 29.77 -31.48 -1.93
C PHE A 104 30.11 -30.12 -1.29
N ILE A 105 29.75 -29.95 -0.02
CA ILE A 105 30.16 -28.78 0.78
C ILE A 105 31.68 -28.80 0.95
N GLY A 106 32.30 -29.93 1.26
CA GLY A 106 33.76 -30.06 1.37
C GLY A 106 34.49 -29.62 0.10
N GLU A 107 34.09 -30.14 -1.06
CA GLU A 107 34.67 -29.81 -2.36
C GLU A 107 34.44 -28.33 -2.74
N PHE A 108 33.26 -27.78 -2.45
CA PHE A 108 32.97 -26.36 -2.63
C PHE A 108 33.86 -25.48 -1.73
N PHE A 109 34.07 -25.87 -0.47
CA PHE A 109 34.93 -25.15 0.46
C PHE A 109 36.42 -25.28 0.11
N GLU A 110 36.87 -26.40 -0.46
CA GLU A 110 38.23 -26.55 -0.99
C GLU A 110 38.46 -25.72 -2.26
N TRP A 111 37.48 -25.68 -3.16
CA TRP A 111 37.50 -24.78 -4.31
C TRP A 111 37.51 -23.31 -3.88
N LEU A 112 36.64 -22.94 -2.94
CA LEU A 112 36.58 -21.61 -2.36
C LEU A 112 37.89 -21.28 -1.63
N GLY A 113 38.49 -22.23 -0.92
CA GLY A 113 39.78 -22.08 -0.26
C GLY A 113 40.94 -21.82 -1.24
N ARG A 114 40.98 -22.53 -2.38
CA ARG A 114 41.94 -22.29 -3.47
C ARG A 114 41.70 -20.96 -4.17
N PHE A 115 40.44 -20.56 -4.34
CA PHE A 115 40.07 -19.26 -4.89
C PHE A 115 40.47 -18.12 -3.94
N ILE A 116 40.21 -18.27 -2.63
CA ILE A 116 40.59 -17.32 -1.58
C ILE A 116 42.12 -17.22 -1.43
N SER A 117 42.87 -18.30 -1.62
CA SER A 117 44.33 -18.28 -1.43
C SER A 117 45.08 -17.59 -2.59
N GLY A 118 44.51 -17.59 -3.80
CA GLY A 118 45.01 -16.92 -5.01
C GLY A 118 44.31 -15.59 -5.34
N THR A 119 43.61 -15.54 -6.49
CA THR A 119 42.97 -14.34 -7.08
C THR A 119 41.88 -13.72 -6.18
N GLY A 120 41.25 -14.51 -5.33
CA GLY A 120 40.19 -14.07 -4.42
C GLY A 120 40.64 -12.98 -3.45
N LYS A 121 41.91 -12.96 -3.01
CA LYS A 121 42.40 -11.90 -2.12
C LYS A 121 42.27 -10.51 -2.72
N VAL A 122 42.47 -10.37 -4.03
CA VAL A 122 42.33 -9.10 -4.73
C VAL A 122 40.85 -8.72 -4.85
N ILE A 123 40.01 -9.68 -5.23
CA ILE A 123 38.56 -9.48 -5.37
C ILE A 123 37.92 -9.08 -4.02
N PHE A 124 38.24 -9.77 -2.92
CA PHE A 124 37.72 -9.43 -1.59
C PHE A 124 38.19 -8.05 -1.10
N LYS A 125 39.40 -7.62 -1.44
CA LYS A 125 39.87 -6.26 -1.13
C LYS A 125 39.13 -5.20 -1.95
N VAL A 126 38.86 -5.47 -3.22
CA VAL A 126 38.06 -4.57 -4.08
C VAL A 126 36.63 -4.46 -3.55
N ILE A 127 35.98 -5.58 -3.23
CA ILE A 127 34.65 -5.61 -2.62
C ILE A 127 34.64 -4.87 -1.27
N ALA A 128 35.63 -5.14 -0.41
CA ALA A 128 35.77 -4.44 0.86
C ALA A 128 35.94 -2.93 0.66
N GLY A 129 36.69 -2.50 -0.35
CA GLY A 129 36.83 -1.10 -0.74
C GLY A 129 35.49 -0.46 -1.14
N PHE A 130 34.69 -1.13 -1.96
CA PHE A 130 33.34 -0.66 -2.32
C PHE A 130 32.43 -0.57 -1.09
N ILE A 131 32.45 -1.58 -0.23
CA ILE A 131 31.67 -1.58 1.01
C ILE A 131 32.07 -0.41 1.92
N VAL A 132 33.37 -0.12 2.05
CA VAL A 132 33.83 1.03 2.82
C VAL A 132 33.35 2.33 2.18
N LEU A 133 33.48 2.49 0.86
CA LEU A 133 33.04 3.69 0.14
C LEU A 133 31.53 3.94 0.34
N PHE A 134 30.69 2.97 -0.01
CA PHE A 134 29.23 3.10 0.10
C PHE A 134 28.76 3.14 1.56
N GLY A 135 29.40 2.39 2.45
CA GLY A 135 29.09 2.39 3.87
C GLY A 135 29.39 3.74 4.51
N VAL A 136 30.52 4.38 4.19
CA VAL A 136 30.83 5.74 4.67
C VAL A 136 29.84 6.76 4.12
N LEU A 137 29.50 6.70 2.82
CA LEU A 137 28.46 7.57 2.25
C LEU A 137 27.10 7.40 2.94
N PHE A 138 26.73 6.15 3.26
CA PHE A 138 25.50 5.88 4.00
C PHE A 138 25.54 6.40 5.44
N LEU A 139 26.66 6.23 6.15
CA LEU A 139 26.84 6.79 7.50
C LEU A 139 26.75 8.33 7.50
N LEU A 140 27.36 8.99 6.51
CA LEU A 140 27.23 10.45 6.33
C LEU A 140 25.77 10.85 6.06
N SER A 141 25.07 10.12 5.20
CA SER A 141 23.64 10.33 4.94
C SER A 141 22.78 10.16 6.21
N LEU A 142 23.09 9.16 7.05
CA LEU A 142 22.40 8.97 8.33
C LEU A 142 22.64 10.13 9.31
N ILE A 143 23.86 10.68 9.36
CA ILE A 143 24.19 11.83 10.22
C ILE A 143 23.44 13.09 9.74
N ILE A 144 23.44 13.34 8.42
CA ILE A 144 22.71 14.49 7.82
C ILE A 144 21.21 14.33 8.08
N SER A 145 20.66 13.14 7.86
CA SER A 145 19.25 12.84 8.11
C SER A 145 18.91 13.03 9.59
N PHE A 146 19.74 12.54 10.52
CA PHE A 146 19.54 12.75 11.95
C PHE A 146 19.46 14.24 12.31
N ALA A 147 20.38 15.06 11.78
CA ALA A 147 20.35 16.51 12.00
C ALA A 147 19.10 17.18 11.42
N ALA A 148 18.68 16.77 10.21
CA ALA A 148 17.47 17.28 9.58
C ALA A 148 16.21 16.96 10.41
N PHE A 149 16.05 15.69 10.82
CA PHE A 149 14.91 15.24 11.62
C PHE A 149 14.91 15.80 13.04
N GLN A 150 16.05 16.21 13.59
CA GLN A 150 16.10 16.93 14.87
C GLN A 150 15.48 18.33 14.78
N GLY A 151 15.10 18.80 13.58
CA GLY A 151 14.49 20.10 13.34
C GLY A 151 15.49 21.21 13.04
N PHE A 152 16.74 20.87 12.66
CA PHE A 152 17.74 21.88 12.28
C PHE A 152 17.36 22.63 10.98
N TRP A 153 16.57 22.00 10.12
CA TRP A 153 16.12 22.56 8.83
C TRP A 153 14.67 22.98 8.91
N ASP A 154 13.77 22.03 9.16
CA ASP A 154 12.34 22.24 9.25
C ASP A 154 11.71 21.26 10.26
N SER A 155 11.02 21.77 11.27
CA SER A 155 10.30 20.97 12.26
C SER A 155 8.92 20.50 11.78
N SER A 156 8.44 21.01 10.64
CA SER A 156 7.12 20.67 10.07
C SER A 156 7.00 19.20 9.67
N VAL A 157 8.12 18.49 9.51
CA VAL A 157 8.15 17.05 9.21
C VAL A 157 7.30 16.22 10.19
N TYR A 158 7.21 16.67 11.45
CA TYR A 158 6.39 16.03 12.48
C TYR A 158 4.90 16.39 12.43
N GLU A 159 4.48 17.30 11.55
CA GLU A 159 3.06 17.58 11.28
C GLU A 159 2.47 16.54 10.31
N TYR A 160 3.31 15.82 9.56
CA TYR A 160 2.90 14.84 8.56
C TYR A 160 2.86 13.40 9.08
N PHE A 161 1.90 12.61 8.60
CA PHE A 161 1.91 11.16 8.81
C PHE A 161 3.07 10.51 8.04
N PRO A 162 3.80 9.53 8.60
CA PRO A 162 3.54 8.84 9.87
C PRO A 162 4.13 9.50 11.12
N PHE A 163 4.84 10.63 11.02
CA PHE A 163 5.57 11.24 12.15
C PHE A 163 4.67 12.00 13.13
N SER A 164 3.49 12.44 12.70
CA SER A 164 2.50 13.16 13.51
C SER A 164 1.90 12.36 14.67
N ILE A 165 2.10 11.04 14.68
CA ILE A 165 1.67 10.16 15.78
C ILE A 165 2.59 10.26 17.00
N VAL A 166 3.80 10.81 16.84
CA VAL A 166 4.84 10.81 17.88
C VAL A 166 4.79 12.07 18.72
N ASP A 167 4.64 11.87 20.03
CA ASP A 167 4.66 12.97 21.01
C ASP A 167 5.98 13.72 21.00
N GLU A 168 5.91 15.04 21.10
CA GLU A 168 7.06 15.94 21.09
C GLU A 168 8.15 15.53 22.10
N SER A 169 7.74 15.18 23.32
CA SER A 169 8.65 14.70 24.37
C SER A 169 9.41 13.41 24.02
N ASN A 170 8.87 12.57 23.13
CA ASN A 170 9.44 11.26 22.80
C ASN A 170 10.21 11.28 21.46
N ARG A 171 10.05 12.31 20.63
CA ARG A 171 10.64 12.41 19.28
C ARG A 171 12.16 12.20 19.27
N GLY A 172 12.88 12.92 20.13
CA GLY A 172 14.34 12.84 20.17
C GLY A 172 14.86 11.46 20.58
N ILE A 173 14.21 10.81 21.55
CA ILE A 173 14.60 9.47 22.01
C ILE A 173 14.36 8.43 20.91
N ILE A 174 13.21 8.51 20.22
CA ILE A 174 12.88 7.63 19.11
C ILE A 174 13.88 7.81 17.97
N LEU A 175 14.14 9.06 17.58
CA LEU A 175 15.09 9.37 16.51
C LEU A 175 16.50 8.87 16.84
N PHE A 176 16.96 9.06 18.07
CA PHE A 176 18.27 8.58 18.53
C PHE A 176 18.35 7.04 18.56
N SER A 177 17.28 6.38 19.02
CA SER A 177 17.22 4.91 19.01
C SER A 177 17.24 4.35 17.58
N ALA A 178 16.49 4.96 16.66
CA ALA A 178 16.50 4.60 15.24
C ALA A 178 17.89 4.82 14.62
N PHE A 179 18.52 5.96 14.91
CA PHE A 179 19.87 6.26 14.46
C PHE A 179 20.85 5.18 14.91
N ILE A 180 20.86 4.78 16.19
CA ILE A 180 21.73 3.70 16.68
C ILE A 180 21.46 2.37 15.96
N VAL A 181 20.19 2.01 15.79
CA VAL A 181 19.78 0.74 15.17
C VAL A 181 20.29 0.61 13.73
N PHE A 182 20.33 1.71 12.96
CA PHE A 182 20.84 1.71 11.59
C PHE A 182 22.35 2.02 11.49
N PHE A 183 22.85 2.95 12.30
CA PHE A 183 24.23 3.44 12.23
C PHE A 183 25.23 2.38 12.71
N VAL A 184 24.95 1.72 13.85
CA VAL A 184 25.93 0.81 14.45
C VAL A 184 26.20 -0.44 13.59
N PRO A 185 25.21 -1.11 12.98
CA PRO A 185 25.48 -2.24 12.09
C PRO A 185 26.29 -1.84 10.86
N VAL A 186 25.99 -0.68 10.25
CA VAL A 186 26.76 -0.19 9.09
C VAL A 186 28.17 0.20 9.51
N LEU A 187 28.35 0.85 10.66
CA LEU A 187 29.67 1.16 11.20
C LEU A 187 30.47 -0.12 11.45
N ALA A 188 29.87 -1.13 12.09
CA ALA A 188 30.52 -2.41 12.34
C ALA A 188 30.93 -3.10 11.03
N LEU A 189 30.07 -3.04 10.01
CA LEU A 189 30.33 -3.58 8.67
C LEU A 189 31.44 -2.83 7.95
N VAL A 190 31.47 -1.50 8.01
CA VAL A 190 32.57 -0.68 7.46
C VAL A 190 33.89 -1.01 8.15
N LEU A 191 33.91 -1.03 9.49
CA LEU A 191 35.12 -1.35 10.26
C LEU A 191 35.61 -2.79 9.99
N PHE A 192 34.69 -3.74 9.82
CA PHE A 192 35.00 -5.10 9.42
C PHE A 192 35.61 -5.14 8.00
N SER A 193 35.05 -4.39 7.05
CA SER A 193 35.58 -4.30 5.68
C SER A 193 36.96 -3.63 5.64
N VAL A 194 37.22 -2.60 6.45
CA VAL A 194 38.56 -2.00 6.61
C VAL A 194 39.57 -3.05 7.10
N ARG A 195 39.18 -3.88 8.08
CA ARG A 195 40.04 -4.98 8.57
C ARG A 195 40.39 -5.96 7.44
N VAL A 196 39.43 -6.32 6.57
CA VAL A 196 39.66 -7.21 5.42
C VAL A 196 40.54 -6.55 4.35
N ALA A 197 40.30 -5.27 4.04
CA ALA A 197 41.03 -4.54 3.01
C ALA A 197 42.51 -4.34 3.36
N PHE A 198 42.79 -3.89 4.58
CA PHE A 198 44.13 -3.51 5.03
C PHE A 198 44.87 -4.60 5.82
N ASN A 199 44.21 -5.72 6.10
CA ASN A 199 44.74 -6.83 6.90
C ASN A 199 45.31 -6.39 8.27
N LYS A 200 44.82 -5.25 8.79
CA LYS A 200 45.15 -4.70 10.12
C LYS A 200 43.97 -4.93 11.05
N GLN A 201 44.22 -5.14 12.33
CA GLN A 201 43.16 -5.22 13.34
C GLN A 201 42.57 -3.83 13.60
N ALA A 202 41.61 -3.43 12.78
CA ALA A 202 40.87 -2.18 12.96
C ALA A 202 39.91 -2.22 14.18
N ILE A 203 39.52 -3.42 14.63
CA ILE A 203 38.59 -3.63 15.74
C ILE A 203 39.23 -4.59 16.76
N ASN A 204 39.33 -4.16 18.02
CA ASN A 204 39.62 -5.06 19.14
C ASN A 204 38.32 -5.71 19.67
N LYS A 205 38.43 -6.82 20.40
CA LYS A 205 37.25 -7.54 20.92
C LYS A 205 36.36 -6.62 21.76
N THR A 206 36.96 -5.76 22.59
CA THR A 206 36.26 -4.79 23.44
C THR A 206 35.38 -3.85 22.64
N LEU A 207 35.88 -3.26 21.55
CA LEU A 207 35.12 -2.34 20.68
C LEU A 207 33.96 -3.06 20.00
N SER A 208 34.15 -4.31 19.56
CA SER A 208 33.07 -5.11 18.97
C SER A 208 31.95 -5.36 19.97
N PHE A 209 32.28 -5.72 21.21
CA PHE A 209 31.28 -5.93 22.27
C PHE A 209 30.62 -4.61 22.69
N ALA A 210 31.36 -3.50 22.75
CA ALA A 210 30.81 -2.19 23.05
C ALA A 210 29.78 -1.76 21.99
N LEU A 211 30.11 -1.90 20.70
CA LEU A 211 29.17 -1.63 19.60
C LEU A 211 27.93 -2.52 19.69
N LEU A 212 28.10 -3.81 19.98
CA LEU A 212 26.98 -4.73 20.16
C LEU A 212 26.07 -4.31 21.32
N ILE A 213 26.63 -3.95 22.47
CA ILE A 213 25.86 -3.47 23.64
C ILE A 213 25.10 -2.19 23.29
N ILE A 214 25.76 -1.22 22.66
CA ILE A 214 25.12 0.04 22.24
C ILE A 214 23.96 -0.26 21.27
N TRP A 215 24.17 -1.14 20.30
CA TRP A 215 23.13 -1.52 19.36
C TRP A 215 21.95 -2.22 20.04
N LEU A 216 22.22 -3.16 20.96
CA LEU A 216 21.16 -3.85 21.72
C LEU A 216 20.33 -2.88 22.57
N VAL A 217 20.97 -1.87 23.19
CA VAL A 217 20.25 -0.80 23.91
C VAL A 217 19.38 0.00 22.94
N GLY A 218 19.91 0.37 21.76
CA GLY A 218 19.15 1.05 20.72
C GLY A 218 17.92 0.24 20.25
N VAL A 219 18.09 -1.06 19.99
CA VAL A 219 17.01 -1.98 19.61
C VAL A 219 15.96 -2.09 20.71
N ALA A 220 16.38 -2.24 21.97
CA ALA A 220 15.46 -2.32 23.11
C ALA A 220 14.64 -1.03 23.27
N MET A 221 15.27 0.14 23.14
CA MET A 221 14.59 1.43 23.18
C MET A 221 13.62 1.60 22.01
N ALA A 222 14.03 1.27 20.78
CA ALA A 222 13.18 1.32 19.60
C ALA A 222 11.97 0.39 19.76
N GLY A 223 12.18 -0.84 20.23
CA GLY A 223 11.12 -1.81 20.51
C GLY A 223 10.14 -1.33 21.60
N TYR A 224 10.65 -0.75 22.68
CA TYR A 224 9.82 -0.15 23.74
C TYR A 224 8.93 0.97 23.20
N HIS A 225 9.49 1.91 22.44
CA HIS A 225 8.72 3.01 21.88
C HIS A 225 7.73 2.56 20.81
N ALA A 226 8.10 1.58 19.97
CA ALA A 226 7.17 0.97 19.02
C ALA A 226 5.97 0.34 19.75
N ALA A 227 6.22 -0.43 20.82
CA ALA A 227 5.17 -1.02 21.64
C ALA A 227 4.33 0.05 22.37
N LYS A 228 4.96 1.10 22.91
CA LYS A 228 4.29 2.22 23.56
C LYS A 228 3.34 2.93 22.60
N ILE A 229 3.83 3.34 21.43
CA ILE A 229 3.02 4.01 20.39
C ILE A 229 1.89 3.10 19.94
N SER A 230 2.17 1.83 19.61
CA SER A 230 1.14 0.88 19.21
C SER A 230 0.05 0.72 20.27
N SER A 231 0.42 0.75 21.56
CA SER A 231 -0.56 0.67 22.65
C SER A 231 -1.52 1.85 22.68
N GLU A 232 -1.15 3.03 22.17
CA GLU A 232 -1.99 4.23 22.11
C GLU A 232 -3.13 4.13 21.08
N PHE A 233 -3.16 3.09 20.25
CA PHE A 233 -4.20 2.86 19.24
C PHE A 233 -5.10 1.65 19.58
N LYS A 234 -5.04 1.16 20.83
CA LYS A 234 -5.72 -0.10 21.24
C LYS A 234 -7.23 0.04 21.46
N GLN A 235 -7.67 1.12 22.08
CA GLN A 235 -9.07 1.35 22.45
C GLN A 235 -9.65 2.49 21.63
N HIS A 236 -10.96 2.42 21.40
CA HIS A 236 -11.73 3.43 20.68
C HIS A 236 -12.77 4.05 21.62
N ALA A 237 -13.03 5.34 21.47
CA ALA A 237 -14.11 6.02 22.17
C ALA A 237 -14.83 6.98 21.24
N GLU A 238 -16.11 7.20 21.55
CA GLU A 238 -17.03 7.99 20.75
C GLU A 238 -17.77 8.97 21.66
N LEU A 239 -17.92 10.19 21.19
CA LEU A 239 -18.68 11.25 21.85
C LEU A 239 -19.67 11.82 20.84
N THR A 240 -20.95 11.78 21.17
CA THR A 240 -22.03 12.26 20.29
C THR A 240 -22.64 13.52 20.84
N GLN A 241 -22.79 14.54 20.01
CA GLN A 241 -23.48 15.79 20.30
C GLN A 241 -24.56 16.02 19.25
N THR A 242 -25.81 16.16 19.69
CA THR A 242 -26.95 16.39 18.80
C THR A 242 -27.45 17.82 18.95
N SER A 243 -27.77 18.46 17.84
CA SER A 243 -28.33 19.80 17.77
C SER A 243 -29.55 19.81 16.86
N ASP A 244 -30.69 20.28 17.38
CA ASP A 244 -31.91 20.43 16.60
C ASP A 244 -31.82 21.69 15.73
N LEU A 245 -32.19 21.56 14.45
CA LEU A 245 -32.18 22.65 13.48
C LEU A 245 -33.61 23.11 13.16
N LYS A 246 -33.75 24.38 12.78
CA LYS A 246 -35.04 24.94 12.36
C LYS A 246 -35.52 24.27 11.08
N LEU A 247 -36.74 23.74 11.09
CA LEU A 247 -37.36 23.09 9.94
C LEU A 247 -37.51 24.05 8.75
N ASN A 248 -36.86 23.73 7.64
CA ASN A 248 -36.97 24.45 6.37
C ASN A 248 -37.36 23.52 5.22
N LYS A 249 -38.04 24.07 4.20
CA LYS A 249 -38.38 23.34 2.98
C LYS A 249 -37.17 23.08 2.07
N THR A 250 -36.13 23.87 2.22
CA THR A 250 -34.91 23.80 1.42
C THR A 250 -33.71 24.09 2.29
N TYR A 251 -32.69 23.25 2.22
CA TYR A 251 -31.38 23.49 2.81
C TYR A 251 -30.32 23.61 1.71
N VAL A 252 -29.34 24.49 1.94
CA VAL A 252 -28.15 24.58 1.11
C VAL A 252 -26.99 24.05 1.94
N ILE A 253 -26.29 23.04 1.44
CA ILE A 253 -25.08 22.51 2.06
C ILE A 253 -23.88 23.02 1.28
N ASP A 254 -22.96 23.62 2.02
CA ASP A 254 -21.74 24.22 1.49
C ASP A 254 -20.53 23.84 2.36
N ILE A 255 -19.34 23.91 1.79
CA ILE A 255 -18.07 23.68 2.46
C ILE A 255 -17.27 24.98 2.46
N ASP A 256 -16.96 25.51 3.64
CA ASP A 256 -16.13 26.71 3.76
C ASP A 256 -14.66 26.38 3.48
N ARG A 257 -14.23 26.57 2.23
CA ARG A 257 -12.83 26.43 1.81
C ARG A 257 -11.96 27.61 2.22
N SER A 258 -12.56 28.70 2.70
CA SER A 258 -11.81 29.91 3.01
C SER A 258 -10.97 29.69 4.27
N LYS A 259 -9.67 29.96 4.15
CA LYS A 259 -8.76 29.97 5.29
C LYS A 259 -8.34 31.40 5.58
N TYR A 260 -8.62 31.83 6.80
CA TYR A 260 -8.04 33.03 7.37
C TYR A 260 -6.76 32.62 8.09
N PHE A 261 -5.63 33.17 7.65
CA PHE A 261 -4.36 32.94 8.33
C PHE A 261 -4.30 33.76 9.63
N SER A 262 -3.86 33.10 10.71
CA SER A 262 -3.47 33.82 11.92
C SER A 262 -2.21 34.64 11.66
N LYS A 263 -1.89 35.59 12.55
CA LYS A 263 -0.65 36.37 12.44
C LYS A 263 0.58 35.46 12.44
N GLU A 264 0.55 34.40 13.24
CA GLU A 264 1.61 33.40 13.33
C GLU A 264 1.75 32.62 12.01
N ASP A 265 0.64 32.24 11.37
CA ASP A 265 0.68 31.56 10.08
C ASP A 265 1.21 32.49 8.98
N SER A 266 0.78 33.75 8.95
CA SER A 266 1.30 34.73 7.98
C SER A 266 2.81 34.90 8.09
N ILE A 267 3.36 34.90 9.31
CA ILE A 267 4.80 34.92 9.57
C ILE A 267 5.47 33.62 9.08
N LYS A 268 4.88 32.45 9.39
CA LYS A 268 5.39 31.11 8.97
C LYS A 268 5.49 31.01 7.44
N TYR A 269 4.50 31.52 6.72
CA TYR A 269 4.43 31.41 5.25
C TYR A 269 4.98 32.64 4.51
N ARG A 270 5.62 33.58 5.21
CA ARG A 270 6.16 34.84 4.65
C ARG A 270 5.11 35.61 3.81
N ILE A 271 3.86 35.55 4.25
CA ILE A 271 2.78 36.35 3.68
C ILE A 271 2.99 37.78 4.19
N ASP A 272 3.09 38.75 3.28
CA ASP A 272 3.41 40.15 3.61
C ASP A 272 2.52 40.66 4.75
N ALA A 273 3.12 41.03 5.87
CA ALA A 273 2.43 41.52 7.06
C ALA A 273 1.69 42.85 6.82
N ASN A 274 2.02 43.57 5.73
CA ASN A 274 1.33 44.78 5.31
C ASN A 274 0.03 44.50 4.54
N GLU A 275 -0.14 43.31 3.97
CA GLU A 275 -1.38 42.90 3.31
C GLU A 275 -2.36 42.31 4.32
N ARG A 276 -2.99 43.20 5.08
CA ARG A 276 -4.05 42.83 6.02
C ARG A 276 -5.24 42.27 5.23
N ARG A 277 -5.44 40.95 5.29
CA ARG A 277 -6.60 40.14 4.81
C ARG A 277 -6.41 39.41 3.47
N GLN A 278 -5.32 38.69 3.28
CA GLN A 278 -5.32 37.63 2.26
C GLN A 278 -6.16 36.44 2.74
N ILE A 279 -7.17 36.06 1.95
CA ILE A 279 -7.91 34.80 2.11
C ILE A 279 -7.26 33.81 1.16
N VAL A 280 -6.74 32.71 1.69
CA VAL A 280 -6.27 31.60 0.84
C VAL A 280 -7.36 30.54 0.81
N THR A 281 -7.77 30.20 -0.40
CA THR A 281 -8.66 29.08 -0.66
C THR A 281 -7.86 27.81 -0.68
N ASP A 282 -8.30 26.84 0.11
CA ASP A 282 -7.73 25.50 0.11
C ASP A 282 -7.92 24.83 -1.26
N ASP A 283 -6.82 24.38 -1.88
CA ASP A 283 -6.83 23.70 -3.18
C ASP A 283 -7.09 22.19 -3.06
N PHE A 284 -7.26 21.68 -1.83
CA PHE A 284 -7.42 20.27 -1.49
C PHE A 284 -6.26 19.35 -1.95
N GLU A 285 -5.16 19.90 -2.46
CA GLU A 285 -4.01 19.14 -2.95
C GLU A 285 -2.72 19.55 -2.22
N ASN A 286 -2.04 18.56 -1.64
CA ASN A 286 -0.60 18.61 -1.31
C ASN A 286 -0.09 19.87 -0.58
N GLY A 287 -0.91 20.46 0.30
CA GLY A 287 -0.50 21.56 1.17
C GLY A 287 0.13 21.11 2.49
N PRO A 288 0.89 21.97 3.19
CA PRO A 288 1.53 21.66 4.47
C PRO A 288 0.59 21.51 5.68
N PHE A 289 -0.72 21.38 5.42
CA PHE A 289 -1.78 21.40 6.44
C PHE A 289 -2.58 20.08 6.49
N ILE A 290 -1.98 18.99 5.99
CA ILE A 290 -2.59 17.66 5.97
C ILE A 290 -2.36 17.00 7.34
N MET A 291 -3.06 17.48 8.36
CA MET A 291 -3.50 16.50 9.37
C MET A 291 -4.49 15.56 8.68
N PRO A 292 -4.53 14.26 9.01
CA PRO A 292 -5.55 13.36 8.47
C PRO A 292 -6.94 13.89 8.86
N ASN A 293 -7.57 14.66 7.98
CA ASN A 293 -8.88 15.26 8.19
C ASN A 293 -9.93 14.23 7.77
N ASN A 294 -10.23 13.31 8.69
CA ASN A 294 -11.26 12.31 8.48
C ASN A 294 -12.60 12.91 8.89
N ILE A 295 -13.20 13.70 7.99
CA ILE A 295 -14.54 14.26 8.16
C ILE A 295 -15.46 13.61 7.16
N ARG A 296 -16.60 13.12 7.64
CA ARG A 296 -17.62 12.49 6.81
C ARG A 296 -18.97 13.11 7.11
N ILE A 297 -19.74 13.37 6.06
CA ILE A 297 -21.09 13.89 6.13
C ILE A 297 -22.03 12.81 5.59
N ASP A 298 -22.99 12.43 6.40
CA ASP A 298 -24.09 11.53 6.05
C ASP A 298 -25.39 12.32 6.07
N ILE A 299 -26.12 12.31 4.96
CA ILE A 299 -27.47 12.91 4.87
C ILE A 299 -28.49 11.78 4.87
N GLU A 300 -29.29 11.72 5.92
CA GLU A 300 -30.22 10.62 6.18
C GLU A 300 -31.65 11.12 6.37
N LYS A 301 -32.64 10.24 6.13
CA LYS A 301 -34.04 10.52 6.38
C LYS A 301 -34.30 10.64 7.87
N SER A 302 -34.99 11.69 8.29
CA SER A 302 -35.44 11.86 9.67
C SER A 302 -36.61 10.93 9.99
N ALA A 303 -36.44 10.08 11.01
CA ALA A 303 -37.51 9.20 11.51
C ALA A 303 -38.61 9.97 12.27
N THR A 304 -38.31 11.17 12.78
CA THR A 304 -39.23 11.96 13.63
C THR A 304 -39.88 13.12 12.89
N GLY A 305 -39.46 13.40 11.65
CA GLY A 305 -39.88 14.59 10.91
C GLY A 305 -39.24 15.90 11.38
N ALA A 306 -38.35 15.85 12.38
CA ALA A 306 -37.52 17.00 12.78
C ALA A 306 -36.20 17.04 11.98
N THR A 307 -35.64 18.23 11.75
CA THR A 307 -34.28 18.35 11.20
C THR A 307 -33.26 18.35 12.33
N ARG A 308 -32.27 17.46 12.29
CA ARG A 308 -31.26 17.33 13.35
C ARG A 308 -29.87 17.15 12.77
N LEU A 309 -28.88 17.76 13.40
CA LEU A 309 -27.48 17.53 13.11
C LEU A 309 -26.83 16.83 14.29
N THR A 310 -26.33 15.62 14.06
CA THR A 310 -25.60 14.84 15.04
C THR A 310 -24.12 14.83 14.67
N GLN A 311 -23.29 15.37 15.57
CA GLN A 311 -21.84 15.40 15.46
C GLN A 311 -21.28 14.27 16.33
N LYS A 312 -20.62 13.30 15.70
CA LYS A 312 -19.96 12.18 16.37
C LYS A 312 -18.45 12.36 16.26
N TYR A 313 -17.82 12.47 17.42
CA TYR A 313 -16.39 12.63 17.59
C TYR A 313 -15.79 11.29 18.00
N GLU A 314 -14.85 10.78 17.22
CA GLU A 314 -14.23 9.49 17.45
C GLU A 314 -12.72 9.66 17.62
N SER A 315 -12.10 8.88 18.49
CA SER A 315 -10.65 8.84 18.65
C SER A 315 -10.19 7.54 19.29
N GLN A 316 -8.91 7.24 19.13
CA GLN A 316 -8.25 6.11 19.78
C GLN A 316 -7.39 6.53 20.97
N GLY A 317 -7.05 5.56 21.81
CA GLY A 317 -6.20 5.73 23.00
C GLY A 317 -5.78 4.40 23.61
N LYS A 318 -4.86 4.45 24.57
CA LYS A 318 -4.43 3.28 25.34
C LYS A 318 -5.54 2.65 26.18
N THR A 319 -6.42 3.51 26.70
CA THR A 319 -7.59 3.16 27.51
C THR A 319 -8.82 3.87 26.95
N PHE A 320 -10.03 3.39 27.29
CA PHE A 320 -11.26 4.08 26.92
C PHE A 320 -11.28 5.54 27.41
N GLN A 321 -10.83 5.80 28.65
CA GLN A 321 -10.80 7.16 29.21
C GLN A 321 -9.85 8.09 28.43
N SER A 322 -8.65 7.62 28.08
CA SER A 322 -7.74 8.40 27.23
C SER A 322 -8.28 8.62 25.82
N ALA A 323 -8.95 7.62 25.23
CA ALA A 323 -9.57 7.73 23.92
C ALA A 323 -10.72 8.77 23.95
N LEU A 324 -11.54 8.75 25.01
CA LEU A 324 -12.63 9.70 25.20
C LEU A 324 -12.09 11.12 25.39
N GLN A 325 -11.02 11.29 26.17
CA GLN A 325 -10.35 12.59 26.31
C GLN A 325 -9.82 13.11 24.98
N ASN A 326 -9.23 12.23 24.15
CA ASN A 326 -8.77 12.60 22.81
C ASN A 326 -9.95 13.02 21.90
N ALA A 327 -11.09 12.32 21.96
CA ALA A 327 -12.30 12.69 21.23
C ALA A 327 -12.88 14.04 21.71
N GLN A 328 -12.87 14.32 23.02
CA GLN A 328 -13.29 15.60 23.60
C GLN A 328 -12.39 16.79 23.21
N ASN A 329 -11.15 16.51 22.79
CA ASN A 329 -10.21 17.52 22.36
C ASN A 329 -10.34 17.91 20.88
N ILE A 330 -11.28 17.28 20.17
CA ILE A 330 -11.65 17.67 18.80
C ILE A 330 -12.56 18.89 18.86
N ASP A 331 -12.13 20.00 18.26
CA ASP A 331 -12.95 21.20 18.05
C ASP A 331 -13.38 21.23 16.58
N TYR A 332 -14.67 20.93 16.35
CA TYR A 332 -15.30 21.05 15.05
C TYR A 332 -16.40 22.10 15.09
N ARG A 333 -16.44 22.97 14.09
CA ARG A 333 -17.40 24.07 13.99
C ARG A 333 -18.04 24.10 12.62
N TYR A 334 -19.33 24.40 12.60
CA TYR A 334 -20.10 24.68 11.40
C TYR A 334 -20.82 26.02 11.58
N ALA A 335 -21.20 26.67 10.48
CA ALA A 335 -21.98 27.89 10.49
C ALA A 335 -23.38 27.64 9.92
N LEU A 336 -24.40 28.09 10.64
CA LEU A 336 -25.79 28.07 10.18
C LEU A 336 -26.24 29.50 9.86
N LYS A 337 -26.57 29.77 8.59
CA LYS A 337 -27.13 31.03 8.12
C LYS A 337 -28.49 30.73 7.48
N ASP A 338 -29.56 30.91 8.24
CA ASP A 338 -30.94 30.62 7.84
C ASP A 338 -31.15 29.15 7.40
N SER A 339 -31.13 28.90 6.09
CA SER A 339 -31.24 27.57 5.47
C SER A 339 -29.91 27.03 4.94
N THR A 340 -28.84 27.82 4.99
CA THR A 340 -27.52 27.41 4.54
C THR A 340 -26.70 26.88 5.71
N ILE A 341 -26.26 25.63 5.58
CA ILE A 341 -25.36 24.96 6.51
C ILE A 341 -23.99 24.92 5.86
N VAL A 342 -23.04 25.64 6.45
CA VAL A 342 -21.67 25.70 5.97
C VAL A 342 -20.80 24.87 6.89
N PHE A 343 -20.31 23.74 6.39
CA PHE A 343 -19.42 22.85 7.11
C PHE A 343 -17.96 23.27 6.93
N ASN A 344 -17.15 23.09 7.98
CA ASN A 344 -15.72 23.25 7.85
C ASN A 344 -15.10 21.97 7.26
N PRO A 345 -14.16 22.07 6.29
CA PRO A 345 -13.44 20.92 5.75
C PRO A 345 -12.46 20.28 6.75
N ARG A 346 -12.22 20.90 7.91
CA ARG A 346 -11.24 20.45 8.91
C ARG A 346 -11.78 20.58 10.33
N PHE A 347 -11.30 19.71 11.21
CA PHE A 347 -11.40 19.89 12.65
C PHE A 347 -10.06 20.37 13.20
N GLN A 348 -10.09 21.07 14.31
CA GLN A 348 -8.89 21.49 15.02
C GLN A 348 -8.70 20.63 16.26
N LEU A 349 -7.46 20.22 16.48
CA LEU A 349 -7.06 19.60 17.73
C LEU A 349 -6.64 20.70 18.69
N ARG A 350 -7.07 20.62 19.96
CA ARG A 350 -6.61 21.55 21.00
C ARG A 350 -5.07 21.55 21.07
N LYS A 351 -4.45 22.72 21.30
CA LYS A 351 -2.98 22.85 21.36
C LYS A 351 -2.38 21.80 22.30
N GLY A 352 -1.32 21.13 21.84
CA GLY A 352 -0.62 20.09 22.60
C GLY A 352 -1.28 18.71 22.55
N THR A 353 -2.37 18.54 21.80
CA THR A 353 -2.97 17.22 21.57
C THR A 353 -2.45 16.60 20.28
N ILE A 354 -2.41 15.28 20.26
CA ILE A 354 -1.65 14.51 19.28
C ILE A 354 -2.64 13.66 18.51
N TRP A 355 -2.32 13.44 17.24
CA TRP A 355 -3.17 12.63 16.40
C TRP A 355 -3.19 11.15 16.87
N ARG A 356 -4.40 10.63 17.06
CA ARG A 356 -4.76 9.28 17.53
C ARG A 356 -5.98 8.80 16.77
N ASN A 357 -5.92 8.89 15.45
CA ASN A 357 -7.01 8.50 14.56
C ASN A 357 -8.33 9.23 14.85
N GLN A 358 -8.26 10.54 15.10
CA GLN A 358 -9.45 11.35 15.31
C GLN A 358 -10.29 11.44 14.03
N GLU A 359 -11.60 11.26 14.18
CA GLU A 359 -12.58 11.32 13.09
C GLU A 359 -13.80 12.12 13.56
N VAL A 360 -14.38 12.89 12.65
CA VAL A 360 -15.66 13.60 12.86
C VAL A 360 -16.66 13.09 11.85
N ARG A 361 -17.75 12.48 12.33
CA ARG A 361 -18.89 12.08 11.50
C ARG A 361 -20.08 12.98 11.78
N LEU A 362 -20.63 13.54 10.72
CA LEU A 362 -21.73 14.49 10.76
C LEU A 362 -22.93 13.81 10.13
N ARG A 363 -23.94 13.48 10.93
CA ARG A 363 -25.21 12.95 10.44
C ARG A 363 -26.26 14.06 10.43
N LEU A 364 -26.65 14.49 9.23
CA LEU A 364 -27.72 15.43 9.01
C LEU A 364 -29.01 14.67 8.69
N GLU A 365 -29.92 14.60 9.66
CA GLU A 365 -31.24 14.01 9.50
C GLU A 365 -32.23 15.07 8.98
N ILE A 366 -32.84 14.84 7.81
CA ILE A 366 -33.82 15.76 7.21
C ILE A 366 -35.16 15.05 6.90
N PRO A 367 -36.31 15.74 7.00
CA PRO A 367 -37.61 15.13 6.71
C PRO A 367 -37.82 14.85 5.22
N VAL A 368 -38.69 13.88 4.92
CA VAL A 368 -39.11 13.56 3.55
C VAL A 368 -39.77 14.77 2.89
N GLY A 369 -39.49 14.97 1.60
CA GLY A 369 -39.96 16.11 0.80
C GLY A 369 -39.10 17.37 0.91
N THR A 370 -38.10 17.37 1.80
CA THR A 370 -37.15 18.48 1.94
C THR A 370 -36.21 18.53 0.72
N LYS A 371 -36.06 19.71 0.13
CA LYS A 371 -35.08 19.93 -0.94
C LYS A 371 -33.70 20.21 -0.35
N VAL A 372 -32.66 19.67 -0.97
CA VAL A 372 -31.27 19.90 -0.59
C VAL A 372 -30.49 20.36 -1.81
N ILE A 373 -29.85 21.51 -1.69
CA ILE A 373 -28.94 22.03 -2.71
C ILE A 373 -27.54 21.72 -2.21
N LEU A 374 -26.81 20.88 -2.94
CA LEU A 374 -25.44 20.50 -2.60
C LEU A 374 -24.49 21.30 -3.50
N LYS A 375 -23.65 22.15 -2.89
CA LYS A 375 -22.55 22.80 -3.60
C LYS A 375 -21.51 21.78 -4.06
N GLU A 376 -20.83 22.06 -5.16
CA GLU A 376 -19.89 21.16 -5.83
C GLU A 376 -18.93 20.51 -4.82
N ASP A 377 -18.15 21.28 -4.05
CA ASP A 377 -17.14 20.74 -3.14
C ASP A 377 -17.67 19.79 -2.03
N THR A 378 -18.97 19.81 -1.76
CA THR A 378 -19.61 18.95 -0.75
C THR A 378 -19.42 17.47 -1.07
N TYR A 379 -19.29 17.10 -2.36
CA TYR A 379 -19.16 15.70 -2.78
C TYR A 379 -17.97 14.99 -2.11
N ARG A 380 -16.88 15.72 -1.80
CA ARG A 380 -15.65 15.15 -1.24
C ARG A 380 -15.84 14.59 0.16
N TYR A 381 -16.88 15.07 0.85
CA TYR A 381 -17.17 14.76 2.25
C TYR A 381 -18.39 13.87 2.41
N LEU A 382 -19.20 13.68 1.37
CA LEU A 382 -20.40 12.84 1.41
C LEU A 382 -20.04 11.37 1.18
N ASN A 383 -20.40 10.51 2.12
CA ASN A 383 -19.97 9.11 2.12
C ASN A 383 -20.85 8.19 1.25
N ASN A 384 -22.11 8.58 0.99
CA ASN A 384 -23.13 7.68 0.43
C ASN A 384 -23.75 8.15 -0.90
N TYR A 385 -23.34 9.30 -1.45
CA TYR A 385 -23.95 9.87 -2.64
C TYR A 385 -22.88 10.34 -3.63
N GLY A 386 -22.84 9.72 -4.81
CA GLY A 386 -22.04 10.19 -5.94
C GLY A 386 -22.73 11.40 -6.57
N THR A 387 -22.48 12.60 -6.06
CA THR A 387 -23.23 13.78 -6.50
C THR A 387 -22.95 14.17 -7.96
N TRP A 388 -21.83 13.71 -8.52
CA TRP A 388 -21.42 13.89 -9.90
C TRP A 388 -22.48 13.44 -10.91
N GLU A 389 -23.14 12.32 -10.63
CA GLU A 389 -24.16 11.75 -11.52
C GLU A 389 -25.38 12.66 -11.68
N CYS A 390 -25.64 13.55 -10.72
CA CYS A 390 -26.74 14.51 -10.80
C CYS A 390 -26.36 15.75 -11.63
N GLY A 391 -25.13 16.24 -11.49
CA GLY A 391 -24.63 17.41 -12.23
C GLY A 391 -24.59 17.18 -13.74
N ASP A 392 -24.14 15.98 -14.15
CA ASP A 392 -24.08 15.60 -15.57
C ASP A 392 -25.46 15.58 -16.25
N ILE A 393 -26.52 15.23 -15.49
CA ILE A 393 -27.89 15.11 -16.00
C ILE A 393 -28.62 16.46 -15.99
N GLU A 394 -28.30 17.34 -15.03
CA GLU A 394 -28.84 18.72 -15.02
C GLU A 394 -28.35 19.52 -16.24
N ASN A 395 -27.23 19.12 -16.87
CA ASN A 395 -26.66 19.74 -18.07
C ASN A 395 -26.51 21.27 -17.93
N ASP A 396 -26.27 21.70 -16.69
CA ASP A 396 -26.14 23.09 -16.32
C ASP A 396 -24.73 23.27 -15.75
N LYS A 397 -24.01 24.32 -16.17
CA LYS A 397 -22.62 24.58 -15.74
C LYS A 397 -22.55 25.14 -14.31
N ASN A 398 -23.52 24.80 -13.48
CA ASN A 398 -23.67 25.35 -12.15
C ASN A 398 -22.77 24.63 -11.15
N ASP A 399 -22.31 25.37 -10.14
CA ASP A 399 -21.48 24.88 -9.03
C ASP A 399 -22.31 24.14 -7.95
N TYR A 400 -23.47 23.59 -8.31
CA TYR A 400 -24.39 22.93 -7.40
C TYR A 400 -25.28 21.90 -8.09
N SER A 401 -25.85 21.00 -7.30
CA SER A 401 -26.82 20.00 -7.73
C SER A 401 -28.07 20.00 -6.84
N ASN A 402 -29.24 19.70 -7.41
CA ASN A 402 -30.51 19.73 -6.69
C ASN A 402 -31.02 18.34 -6.33
N TRP A 403 -31.33 18.16 -5.04
CA TRP A 403 -31.74 16.90 -4.46
C TRP A 403 -33.03 17.03 -3.67
N ILE A 404 -33.73 15.92 -3.49
CA ILE A 404 -34.91 15.82 -2.65
C ILE A 404 -34.83 14.59 -1.77
N MET A 405 -35.16 14.74 -0.49
CA MET A 405 -35.25 13.60 0.42
C MET A 405 -36.53 12.82 0.13
N THR A 406 -36.37 11.55 -0.24
CA THR A 406 -37.47 10.61 -0.50
C THR A 406 -37.51 9.55 0.62
N GLU A 407 -38.48 8.64 0.58
CA GLU A 407 -38.56 7.55 1.55
C GLU A 407 -37.34 6.61 1.50
N ASP A 408 -36.73 6.47 0.31
CA ASP A 408 -35.56 5.63 0.06
C ASP A 408 -34.23 6.35 0.33
N GLY A 409 -34.27 7.64 0.67
CA GLY A 409 -33.08 8.48 0.83
C GLY A 409 -33.02 9.66 -0.13
N LEU A 410 -31.87 10.31 -0.21
CA LEU A 410 -31.66 11.50 -1.01
C LEU A 410 -31.56 11.12 -2.50
N LYS A 411 -32.43 11.67 -3.34
CA LYS A 411 -32.44 11.42 -4.81
C LYS A 411 -32.26 12.71 -5.60
N CYS A 412 -31.55 12.61 -6.71
CA CYS A 412 -31.34 13.72 -7.64
C CYS A 412 -32.66 14.11 -8.31
N ILE A 413 -33.01 15.40 -8.32
CA ILE A 413 -34.27 15.87 -8.90
C ILE A 413 -34.30 15.69 -10.42
N ALA A 414 -33.16 15.85 -11.10
CA ALA A 414 -33.08 15.67 -12.55
C ALA A 414 -33.31 14.22 -12.98
N GLN A 415 -32.67 13.26 -12.28
CA GLN A 415 -32.89 11.82 -12.49
C GLN A 415 -34.37 11.45 -12.32
N LEU A 416 -35.01 11.93 -11.24
CA LEU A 416 -36.44 11.68 -11.01
C LEU A 416 -37.33 12.24 -12.13
N LYS A 417 -36.98 13.39 -12.71
CA LYS A 417 -37.73 13.95 -13.85
C LYS A 417 -37.55 13.10 -15.11
N GLU A 418 -36.34 12.66 -15.40
CA GLU A 418 -36.06 11.81 -16.56
C GLU A 418 -36.77 10.44 -16.44
N GLU A 419 -36.71 9.82 -15.26
CA GLU A 419 -37.46 8.61 -14.95
C GLU A 419 -38.97 8.81 -15.10
N ALA A 420 -39.52 9.94 -14.64
CA ALA A 420 -40.93 10.26 -14.81
C ALA A 420 -41.33 10.39 -16.30
N VAL A 421 -40.49 11.01 -17.12
CA VAL A 421 -40.70 11.12 -18.58
C VAL A 421 -40.61 9.74 -19.25
N LYS A 422 -39.61 8.94 -18.89
CA LYS A 422 -39.45 7.57 -19.38
C LYS A 422 -40.65 6.70 -19.02
N ASN A 423 -41.09 6.74 -17.76
CA ASN A 423 -42.26 6.00 -17.29
C ASN A 423 -43.55 6.45 -17.99
N LYS A 424 -43.70 7.75 -18.28
CA LYS A 424 -44.83 8.26 -19.08
C LYS A 424 -44.81 7.69 -20.51
N LYS A 425 -43.64 7.59 -21.13
CA LYS A 425 -43.49 7.01 -22.48
C LYS A 425 -43.81 5.51 -22.48
N LEU A 426 -43.27 4.77 -21.50
CA LEU A 426 -43.53 3.33 -21.33
C LEU A 426 -45.02 3.06 -21.08
N ARG A 427 -45.71 3.86 -20.26
CA ARG A 427 -47.15 3.73 -20.06
C ARG A 427 -47.96 3.97 -21.33
N LYS A 428 -47.53 4.91 -22.17
CA LYS A 428 -48.17 5.14 -23.47
C LYS A 428 -47.96 3.95 -24.41
N GLU A 429 -46.72 3.44 -24.48
CA GLU A 429 -46.38 2.25 -25.25
C GLU A 429 -47.20 1.03 -24.80
N LEU A 430 -47.39 0.85 -23.48
CA LEU A 430 -48.21 -0.23 -22.93
C LEU A 430 -49.66 -0.15 -23.41
N ILE A 431 -50.27 1.04 -23.41
CA ILE A 431 -51.65 1.25 -23.89
C ILE A 431 -51.76 0.92 -25.38
N ASP A 432 -50.79 1.37 -26.18
CA ASP A 432 -50.77 1.12 -27.63
C ASP A 432 -50.62 -0.39 -27.91
N LEU A 433 -49.76 -1.09 -27.16
CA LEU A 433 -49.58 -2.55 -27.27
C LEU A 433 -50.81 -3.34 -26.82
N GLU A 434 -51.47 -2.94 -25.74
CA GLU A 434 -52.72 -3.56 -25.27
C GLU A 434 -53.87 -3.38 -26.27
N PHE A 435 -53.87 -2.28 -27.04
CA PHE A 435 -54.81 -2.10 -28.14
C PHE A 435 -54.51 -3.06 -29.31
N LEU A 436 -53.23 -3.19 -29.69
CA LEU A 436 -52.79 -4.13 -30.75
C LEU A 436 -53.06 -5.60 -30.39
N GLN A 437 -52.93 -5.96 -29.11
CA GLN A 437 -53.25 -7.32 -28.63
C GLN A 437 -54.74 -7.67 -28.77
N LYS A 438 -55.64 -6.67 -28.73
CA LYS A 438 -57.08 -6.86 -28.90
C LYS A 438 -57.49 -6.97 -30.38
N ASP A 439 -56.65 -6.55 -31.31
CA ASP A 439 -56.91 -6.67 -32.75
C ASP A 439 -56.67 -8.12 -33.22
N ARG A 440 -57.77 -8.84 -33.49
CA ARG A 440 -57.77 -10.26 -33.85
C ARG A 440 -57.39 -10.57 -35.31
N THR A 441 -56.94 -9.56 -36.06
CA THR A 441 -56.64 -9.70 -37.49
C THR A 441 -55.18 -10.11 -37.79
N ALA A 442 -54.32 -10.18 -36.78
CA ALA A 442 -52.90 -10.49 -36.92
C ALA A 442 -52.54 -11.97 -36.68
N ASP A 443 -51.46 -12.45 -37.31
CA ASP A 443 -50.94 -13.83 -37.21
C ASP A 443 -50.42 -14.16 -35.79
N SER A 444 -50.37 -15.45 -35.43
CA SER A 444 -50.04 -15.94 -34.08
C SER A 444 -48.66 -15.48 -33.60
N ILE A 445 -47.67 -15.47 -34.50
CA ILE A 445 -46.30 -15.04 -34.20
C ILE A 445 -46.26 -13.54 -33.83
N TYR A 446 -47.11 -12.72 -34.44
CA TYR A 446 -47.19 -11.29 -34.13
C TYR A 446 -47.81 -11.05 -32.75
N GLN A 447 -48.85 -11.80 -32.40
CA GLN A 447 -49.51 -11.73 -31.09
C GLN A 447 -48.59 -12.17 -29.94
N ASP A 448 -47.75 -13.18 -30.17
CA ASP A 448 -46.74 -13.61 -29.19
C ASP A 448 -45.66 -12.54 -28.96
N SER A 449 -45.22 -11.88 -30.04
CA SER A 449 -44.24 -10.77 -29.96
C SER A 449 -44.80 -9.58 -29.17
N VAL A 450 -46.04 -9.18 -29.45
CA VAL A 450 -46.72 -8.09 -28.71
C VAL A 450 -46.86 -8.46 -27.24
N SER A 451 -47.26 -9.70 -26.92
CA SER A 451 -47.40 -10.17 -25.54
C SER A 451 -46.06 -10.18 -24.79
N ASN A 452 -44.97 -10.58 -25.44
CA ASN A 452 -43.64 -10.52 -24.85
C ASN A 452 -43.19 -9.07 -24.58
N ARG A 453 -43.46 -8.15 -25.50
CA ARG A 453 -43.14 -6.72 -25.30
C ARG A 453 -43.98 -6.09 -24.19
N ILE A 454 -45.26 -6.44 -24.07
CA ILE A 454 -46.11 -6.03 -22.95
C ILE A 454 -45.49 -6.47 -21.62
N ASN A 455 -45.05 -7.72 -21.53
CA ASN A 455 -44.41 -8.25 -20.33
C ASN A 455 -43.11 -7.51 -19.99
N GLU A 456 -42.28 -7.20 -20.99
CA GLU A 456 -41.05 -6.42 -20.81
C GLU A 456 -41.34 -4.98 -20.34
N VAL A 457 -42.34 -4.31 -20.92
CA VAL A 457 -42.74 -2.95 -20.54
C VAL A 457 -43.34 -2.92 -19.14
N LYS A 458 -44.17 -3.91 -18.77
CA LYS A 458 -44.69 -4.06 -17.40
C LYS A 458 -43.56 -4.27 -16.39
N GLU A 459 -42.56 -5.09 -16.73
CA GLU A 459 -41.37 -5.32 -15.91
C GLU A 459 -40.55 -4.04 -15.72
N GLN A 460 -40.33 -3.27 -16.80
CA GLN A 460 -39.65 -1.96 -16.72
C GLN A 460 -40.42 -0.91 -15.91
N LEU A 461 -41.74 -1.03 -15.81
CA LEU A 461 -42.61 -0.16 -15.00
C LEU A 461 -42.78 -0.65 -13.55
N GLY A 462 -42.22 -1.82 -13.19
CA GLY A 462 -42.43 -2.44 -11.88
C GLY A 462 -43.88 -2.87 -11.62
N ILE A 463 -44.63 -3.21 -12.67
CA ILE A 463 -46.00 -3.75 -12.57
C ILE A 463 -45.88 -5.27 -12.53
N ASP A 464 -46.38 -5.90 -11.46
CA ASP A 464 -46.35 -7.36 -11.32
C ASP A 464 -47.10 -8.07 -12.45
N LYS A 465 -46.59 -9.26 -12.82
CA LYS A 465 -47.16 -10.12 -13.88
C LYS A 465 -48.39 -10.86 -13.30
N ASP A 466 -49.55 -10.22 -13.37
CA ASP A 466 -50.86 -10.90 -13.19
C ASP A 466 -51.26 -11.69 -14.44
#